data_AF-A0A3R7EPU8-F1
#
_entry.id   AF-A0A3R7EPU8-F1
#
_cell.length_a   1.000
_cell.length_b   1.000
_cell.length_c   1.000
_cell.angle_alpha   90.00
_cell.angle_beta   90.00
_cell.angle_gamma   90.00
#
_symmetry.space_group_name_H-M   'P 1'
#
loop_
_entity.id
_entity.type
_entity.pdbx_description
1 polymer ?
#
loop_
_entity_poly.entity_id
_entity_poly.type
_entity_poly.pdbx_seq_one_letter_code
_entity_poly.pdbx_strand_id
1 'polypeptide(L)' 'MPSHKIKHMLTYKAPMEGMPLIGINESYAFQMCWVCGSLNAEIKKTFQMRGLRIKV' A
#
# COMPACT_ATOMS: atom_id res chain seq x y z
N MET A 1 6.01 -14.03 10.42
CA MET A 1 5.66 -13.29 9.19
C MET A 1 6.86 -13.26 8.24
N PRO A 2 6.75 -13.84 7.02
CA PRO A 2 7.84 -13.87 6.03
C PRO A 2 8.24 -12.49 5.48
N SER A 3 7.44 -11.44 5.73
CA SER A 3 7.69 -10.05 5.31
C SER A 3 8.96 -9.44 5.91
N HIS A 4 9.39 -9.85 7.11
CA HIS A 4 10.54 -9.23 7.77
C HIS A 4 11.87 -9.57 7.08
N LYS A 5 12.03 -10.79 6.57
CA LYS A 5 13.23 -11.21 5.82
C LYS A 5 13.36 -10.48 4.49
N ILE A 6 12.23 -10.26 3.81
CA ILE A 6 12.18 -9.54 2.54
C ILE A 6 12.51 -8.05 2.76
N LYS A 7 11.89 -7.42 3.78
CA LYS A 7 12.22 -6.04 4.18
C LYS A 7 13.72 -5.90 4.45
N HIS A 8 14.29 -6.81 5.24
CA HIS A 8 15.73 -6.82 5.53
C HIS A 8 16.60 -6.94 4.27
N MET A 9 16.28 -7.86 3.35
CA MET A 9 17.03 -7.99 2.09
C MET A 9 16.98 -6.73 1.23
N LEU A 10 15.79 -6.12 1.11
CA LEU A 10 15.61 -4.91 0.32
C LEU A 10 16.40 -3.74 0.90
N THR A 11 16.40 -3.57 2.23
CA THR A 11 17.18 -2.52 2.91
C THR A 11 18.66 -2.54 2.54
N TYR A 12 19.24 -3.71 2.27
CA TYR A 12 20.65 -3.79 1.85
C TYR A 12 20.84 -3.73 0.34
N LYS A 13 19.97 -4.36 -0.46
CA LYS A 13 20.16 -4.44 -1.92
C LYS A 13 19.79 -3.15 -2.64
N ALA A 14 18.70 -2.48 -2.26
CA ALA A 14 18.23 -1.31 -2.99
C ALA A 14 19.22 -0.13 -2.95
N PRO A 15 19.89 0.20 -1.81
CA PRO A 15 20.91 1.23 -1.80
C PRO A 15 22.14 0.89 -2.65
N MET A 16 22.48 -0.39 -2.79
CA MET A 16 23.59 -0.82 -3.66
C MET A 16 23.33 -0.54 -5.13
N GLU A 17 22.06 -0.56 -5.54
CA GLU A 17 21.60 -0.20 -6.89
C GLU A 17 21.28 1.30 -7.02
N GLY A 18 21.58 2.11 -6.00
CA GLY A 18 21.30 3.56 -5.98
C GLY A 18 19.82 3.92 -5.77
N MET A 19 18.98 2.97 -5.35
CA MET A 19 17.55 3.20 -5.11
C MET A 19 17.29 3.60 -3.65
N PRO A 20 16.71 4.78 -3.39
CA PRO A 20 16.35 5.19 -2.03
C PRO A 20 15.13 4.41 -1.53
N LEU A 21 15.26 3.80 -0.34
CA LEU A 21 14.15 3.15 0.36
C LEU A 21 13.59 4.08 1.42
N ILE A 22 12.26 4.21 1.44
CA ILE A 22 11.53 4.99 2.45
C ILE A 22 10.59 4.03 3.18
N GLY A 23 10.75 3.95 4.50
CA GLY A 23 9.80 3.26 5.36
C GLY A 23 8.56 4.13 5.56
N ILE A 24 7.43 3.71 5.01
CA ILE A 24 6.15 4.42 5.15
C ILE A 24 5.29 3.67 6.16
N ASN A 25 4.55 4.39 7.00
CA ASN A 25 3.58 3.75 7.88
C ASN A 25 2.45 3.15 7.02
N GLU A 26 2.25 1.83 7.13
CA GLU A 26 1.23 1.08 6.38
C GLU A 26 -0.19 1.28 6.95
N SER A 27 -0.34 2.08 8.02
CA SER A 27 -1.63 2.42 8.61
C SER A 27 -2.60 2.95 7.54
N TYR A 28 -3.76 2.29 7.42
CA TYR A 28 -4.81 2.61 6.45
C TYR A 28 -4.44 2.45 4.96
N ALA A 29 -3.21 2.04 4.61
CA ALA A 29 -2.78 1.90 3.22
C ALA A 29 -3.65 0.92 2.41
N PHE A 30 -4.19 -0.10 3.07
CA PHE A 30 -5.06 -1.09 2.43
C PHE A 30 -6.54 -0.65 2.34
N GLN A 31 -6.96 0.32 3.14
CA GLN A 31 -8.36 0.79 3.22
C GLN A 31 -8.58 2.11 2.46
N MET A 32 -7.50 2.84 2.16
CA MET A 32 -7.55 4.14 1.51
C MET A 32 -7.64 4.01 -0.01
N CYS A 33 -8.62 4.69 -0.60
CA CYS A 33 -8.75 4.78 -2.04
C CYS A 33 -7.69 5.69 -2.65
N TRP A 34 -6.91 5.18 -3.61
CA TRP A 34 -5.93 5.99 -4.34
C TRP A 34 -6.57 7.12 -5.17
N VAL A 35 -7.83 6.96 -5.60
CA VAL A 35 -8.52 7.96 -6.43
C VAL A 35 -9.11 9.10 -5.60
N CYS A 36 -9.72 8.80 -4.45
CA CYS A 36 -10.50 9.78 -3.68
C CYS A 36 -10.09 9.93 -2.20
N GLY A 37 -9.11 9.18 -1.71
CA GLY A 37 -8.63 9.22 -0.33
C GLY A 37 -9.61 8.67 0.72
N SER A 38 -10.80 8.21 0.33
CA SER A 38 -11.79 7.66 1.27
C SER A 38 -11.35 6.31 1.84
N LEU A 39 -11.62 6.11 3.13
CA LEU A 39 -11.35 4.89 3.89
C LEU A 39 -12.48 3.85 3.82
N ASN A 40 -13.53 4.13 3.03
CA ASN A 40 -14.72 3.27 2.92
C ASN A 40 -14.54 2.11 1.91
N ALA A 41 -13.30 1.66 1.74
CA ALA A 41 -13.01 0.55 0.86
C ALA A 41 -13.17 -0.78 1.58
N GLU A 42 -13.79 -1.74 0.90
CA GLU A 42 -13.73 -3.13 1.28
C GLU A 42 -12.62 -3.83 0.53
N ILE A 43 -11.76 -4.50 1.28
CA ILE A 43 -10.75 -5.39 0.74
C ILE A 43 -11.39 -6.78 0.64
N LYS A 44 -11.84 -7.18 -0.56
CA LYS A 44 -12.23 -8.56 -0.89
C LYS A 44 -11.13 -9.19 -1.76
N LYS A 45 -11.48 -9.95 -2.79
CA LYS A 45 -10.52 -10.34 -3.85
C LYS A 45 -10.05 -9.15 -4.68
N THR A 46 -10.85 -8.08 -4.70
CA THR A 46 -10.58 -6.80 -5.36
C THR A 46 -10.92 -5.66 -4.41
N PHE A 47 -10.29 -4.50 -4.63
CA PHE A 47 -10.58 -3.26 -3.91
C PHE A 47 -11.91 -2.68 -4.41
N GLN A 48 -12.91 -2.54 -3.53
CA GLN A 48 -14.21 -1.98 -3.90
C GLN A 48 -14.64 -0.87 -2.92
N MET A 49 -15.05 0.28 -3.46
CA MET A 49 -15.57 1.39 -2.68
C MET A 49 -17.06 1.17 -2.36
N ARG A 50 -17.45 1.20 -1.07
CA ARG A 50 -18.87 1.17 -0.71
C ARG A 50 -19.52 2.52 -1.00
N GLY A 51 -20.62 2.50 -1.75
CA GLY A 51 -21.49 3.68 -1.92
C GLY A 51 -20.97 4.78 -2.85
N LEU A 52 -19.85 4.59 -3.55
CA LEU A 52 -19.40 5.53 -4.57
C LEU A 52 -20.27 5.39 -5.83
N ARG A 53 -21.37 6.15 -5.90
CA ARG A 53 -21.94 6.56 -7.20
C ARG A 53 -20.97 7.57 -7.81
N ILE A 54 -19.92 7.09 -8.44
CA ILE A 54 -19.09 7.94 -9.31
C ILE A 54 -19.99 8.29 -10.50
N LYS A 55 -20.61 9.47 -10.48
CA LYS A 55 -21.01 10.14 -11.72
C LYS A 55 -19.71 10.63 -12.34
N VAL A 56 -19.23 9.89 -13.34
CA VAL A 56 -18.27 10.40 -14.32
C VAL A 56 -19.02 11.33 -15.26
#